data_AF-A0AAX3KPY3-F1
#
_entry.id   AF-A0AAX3KPY3-F1
#
_cell.length_a   1.000
_cell.length_b   1.000
_cell.length_c   1.000
_cell.angle_alpha   90.00
_cell.angle_beta   90.00
_cell.angle_gamma   90.00
#
_symmetry.space_group_name_H-M   'P 1'
#
loop_
_entity.id
_entity.type
_entity.pdbx_description
1 polymer ?
#
loop_
_entity_poly.entity_id
_entity_poly.type
_entity_poly.pdbx_seq_one_letter_code
_entity_poly.pdbx_strand_id
1 'polypeptide(L)'
;MAELQLGIPITIDGEEVIIFRDAIGTDSLAVGREAEVFTVIEQVGLDGRPAIYIDENELSTLRENFPGTNVYGLWQLLFANNLVPMGHEVVVFPTSDAGGVYLQMESGADWNNPASIKRSFEYTDNYSADLYGYDLASAPKILVELAELKLPASPAFTRVELFSKKQHEQTKRWYLTGSICLVIAFAAAAFNYTMHSVYRMNMAEYTTKKQLGVDLEARAAGLLKERLPRRPDNGAVIDRIDTVLAFDSKISTPTVSGHTNGFTGSHTFITRDNFPADLSSKIPGVTAELTPQMGYLLTVSPDEGVPH
;
A
#
# COMPACT_ATOMS: atom_id res chain seq x y z
N MET A 1 -60.78 -20.56 5.16
CA MET A 1 -59.83 -19.64 5.82
C MET A 1 -59.06 -20.49 6.80
N ALA A 2 -57.74 -20.58 6.67
CA ALA A 2 -56.92 -21.31 7.64
C ALA A 2 -56.59 -20.34 8.78
N GLU A 3 -56.87 -20.75 10.01
CA GLU A 3 -56.55 -19.96 11.20
C GLU A 3 -55.04 -19.96 11.40
N LEU A 4 -54.46 -18.78 11.65
CA LEU A 4 -53.05 -18.63 11.96
C LEU A 4 -52.77 -19.27 13.33
N GLN A 5 -52.11 -20.42 13.32
CA GLN A 5 -51.74 -21.13 14.56
C GLN A 5 -50.41 -20.59 15.09
N LEU A 6 -50.35 -20.33 16.39
CA LEU A 6 -49.16 -19.81 17.07
C LEU A 6 -48.32 -20.95 17.67
N GLY A 7 -47.00 -20.79 17.68
CA GLY A 7 -46.06 -21.69 18.35
C GLY A 7 -45.78 -23.01 17.63
N ILE A 8 -46.28 -23.18 16.40
CA ILE A 8 -45.98 -24.34 15.55
C ILE A 8 -45.45 -23.89 14.18
N PRO A 9 -44.71 -24.76 13.47
CA PRO A 9 -44.28 -24.48 12.10
C PRO A 9 -45.48 -24.34 11.15
N ILE A 10 -45.49 -23.27 10.39
CA ILE A 10 -46.46 -22.96 9.32
C ILE A 10 -45.72 -22.48 8.08
N THR A 11 -46.34 -22.61 6.91
CA THR A 11 -45.75 -22.12 5.66
C THR A 11 -46.34 -20.77 5.28
N ILE A 12 -45.50 -19.74 5.16
CA ILE A 12 -45.84 -18.41 4.66
C ILE A 12 -44.87 -18.08 3.53
N ASP A 13 -45.38 -17.61 2.38
CA ASP A 13 -44.57 -17.27 1.19
C ASP A 13 -43.59 -18.37 0.74
N GLY A 14 -43.96 -19.65 0.95
CA GLY A 14 -43.13 -20.82 0.62
C GLY A 14 -41.99 -21.13 1.60
N GLU A 15 -41.86 -20.38 2.69
CA GLU A 15 -40.90 -20.62 3.77
C GLU A 15 -41.59 -21.22 5.01
N GLU A 16 -40.96 -22.20 5.65
CA GLU A 16 -41.42 -22.75 6.93
C GLU A 16 -40.95 -21.85 8.08
N VAL A 17 -41.91 -21.29 8.81
CA VAL A 17 -41.69 -20.30 9.86
C VAL A 17 -42.58 -20.61 11.06
N ILE A 18 -42.22 -20.05 12.22
CA ILE A 18 -43.04 -20.12 13.43
C ILE A 18 -43.48 -18.70 13.78
N ILE A 19 -44.78 -18.50 13.94
CA ILE A 19 -45.30 -17.24 14.48
C ILE A 19 -45.54 -17.45 15.98
N PHE A 20 -45.04 -16.53 16.79
CA PHE A 20 -45.10 -16.65 18.23
C PHE A 20 -45.61 -15.37 18.89
N ARG A 21 -46.14 -15.50 20.11
CA ARG A 21 -46.62 -14.37 20.89
C ARG A 21 -45.46 -13.41 21.18
N ASP A 22 -45.73 -12.13 20.96
CA ASP A 22 -44.86 -11.01 21.27
C ASP A 22 -45.69 -9.94 22.01
N ALA A 23 -44.99 -8.96 22.58
CA ALA A 23 -45.55 -7.87 23.36
C ALA A 23 -45.13 -6.52 22.77
N ILE A 24 -46.03 -5.55 22.74
CA ILE A 24 -45.75 -4.19 22.27
C ILE A 24 -45.70 -3.23 23.46
N GLY A 25 -44.74 -2.32 23.47
CA GLY A 25 -44.67 -1.26 24.46
C GLY A 25 -44.13 -1.73 25.81
N THR A 26 -43.56 -0.79 26.56
CA THR A 26 -42.88 -1.08 27.84
C THR A 26 -43.84 -1.43 28.97
N ASP A 27 -45.09 -0.96 28.89
CA ASP A 27 -46.12 -1.25 29.88
C ASP A 27 -46.49 -2.74 29.90
N SER A 28 -46.35 -3.41 28.74
CA SER A 28 -46.52 -4.86 28.64
C SER A 28 -45.47 -5.64 29.42
N LEU A 29 -44.30 -5.04 29.66
CA LEU A 29 -43.20 -5.65 30.39
C LEU A 29 -43.33 -5.50 31.91
N ALA A 30 -44.12 -4.52 32.37
CA ALA A 30 -44.25 -4.17 33.79
C ALA A 30 -45.18 -5.11 34.57
N VAL A 31 -45.99 -5.93 33.88
CA VAL A 31 -46.98 -6.85 34.48
C VAL A 31 -46.46 -8.30 34.52
N GLY A 32 -45.33 -8.57 33.87
CA GLY A 32 -44.70 -9.90 33.83
C GLY A 32 -44.20 -10.34 35.21
N ARG A 33 -44.20 -11.66 35.44
CA ARG A 33 -43.60 -12.24 36.65
C ARG A 33 -42.10 -11.85 36.68
N GLU A 34 -41.52 -11.66 37.87
CA GLU A 34 -40.12 -11.23 38.08
C GLU A 34 -39.04 -12.08 37.35
N ALA A 35 -39.41 -13.17 36.67
CA ALA A 35 -38.54 -14.09 35.93
C ALA A 35 -38.58 -13.95 34.39
N GLU A 36 -39.47 -13.14 33.81
CA GLU A 36 -39.60 -13.01 32.35
C GLU A 36 -38.55 -12.04 31.79
N VAL A 37 -37.66 -12.54 30.93
CA VAL A 37 -36.60 -11.73 30.30
C VAL A 37 -37.02 -11.43 28.86
N PHE A 38 -37.35 -10.18 28.59
CA PHE A 38 -37.80 -9.76 27.27
C PHE A 38 -36.67 -9.22 26.39
N THR A 39 -36.66 -9.60 25.11
CA THR A 39 -35.73 -9.09 24.10
C THR A 39 -36.47 -8.22 23.09
N VAL A 40 -35.90 -7.07 22.75
CA VAL A 40 -36.42 -6.20 21.69
C VAL A 40 -36.14 -6.86 20.34
N ILE A 41 -37.19 -7.31 19.65
CA ILE A 41 -37.10 -7.90 18.31
C ILE A 41 -37.30 -6.86 17.22
N GLU A 42 -38.08 -5.81 17.52
CA GLU A 42 -38.27 -4.68 16.63
C GLU A 42 -38.18 -3.37 17.43
N GLN A 43 -37.38 -2.43 16.94
CA GLN A 43 -37.25 -1.11 17.56
C GLN A 43 -38.50 -0.27 17.29
N VAL A 44 -38.57 0.90 17.95
CA VAL A 44 -39.60 1.91 17.66
C VAL A 44 -39.66 2.16 16.15
N GLY A 45 -40.83 1.99 15.56
CA GLY A 45 -41.01 2.13 14.12
C GLY A 45 -40.92 3.59 13.67
N LEU A 46 -40.72 3.79 12.37
CA LEU A 46 -40.66 5.14 11.77
C LEU A 46 -41.99 5.89 11.88
N ASP A 47 -43.09 5.15 12.01
CA ASP A 47 -44.46 5.59 12.29
C ASP A 47 -44.67 5.99 13.76
N GLY A 48 -43.65 5.85 14.61
CA GLY A 48 -43.72 6.13 16.05
C GLY A 48 -44.28 4.99 16.88
N ARG A 49 -44.57 3.82 16.28
CA ARG A 49 -45.06 2.66 17.04
C ARG A 49 -44.04 2.23 18.10
N PRO A 50 -44.49 1.82 19.30
CA PRO A 50 -43.58 1.32 20.34
C PRO A 50 -42.79 0.10 19.86
N ALA A 51 -41.68 -0.16 20.55
CA ALA A 51 -40.88 -1.35 20.31
C ALA A 51 -41.67 -2.64 20.60
N ILE A 52 -41.29 -3.71 19.88
CA ILE A 52 -41.85 -5.04 20.02
C ILE A 52 -40.84 -5.94 20.74
N TYR A 53 -41.35 -6.69 21.71
CA TYR A 53 -40.60 -7.51 22.63
C TYR A 53 -41.06 -8.96 22.56
N ILE A 54 -40.15 -9.90 22.79
CA ILE A 54 -40.46 -11.32 22.89
C ILE A 54 -39.84 -11.89 24.17
N ASP A 55 -40.49 -12.86 24.80
CA ASP A 55 -39.89 -13.58 25.92
C ASP A 55 -38.71 -14.44 25.41
N GLU A 56 -37.54 -14.21 25.97
CA GLU A 56 -36.29 -14.87 25.61
C GLU A 56 -36.29 -16.35 26.01
N ASN A 57 -36.93 -16.72 27.12
CA ASN A 57 -37.02 -18.11 27.57
C ASN A 57 -37.94 -18.95 26.67
N GLU A 58 -39.01 -18.33 26.18
CA GLU A 58 -39.93 -19.00 25.27
C GLU A 58 -39.34 -19.11 23.87
N LEU A 59 -38.68 -18.05 23.40
CA LEU A 59 -37.95 -18.07 22.14
C LEU A 59 -36.82 -19.11 22.16
N SER A 60 -36.08 -19.25 23.27
CA SER A 60 -35.04 -20.29 23.39
C SER A 60 -35.64 -21.70 23.37
N THR A 61 -36.75 -21.91 24.07
CA THR A 61 -37.48 -23.20 24.04
C THR A 61 -37.94 -23.56 22.63
N LEU A 62 -38.44 -22.59 21.85
CA LEU A 62 -38.81 -22.82 20.45
C LEU A 62 -37.59 -23.16 19.57
N ARG A 63 -36.45 -22.51 19.81
CA ARG A 63 -35.19 -22.79 19.09
C ARG A 63 -34.66 -24.19 19.40
N GLU A 64 -34.86 -24.68 20.62
CA GLU A 64 -34.53 -26.05 21.02
C GLU A 64 -35.44 -27.08 20.35
N ASN A 65 -36.75 -26.80 20.31
CA ASN A 65 -37.74 -27.71 19.71
C ASN A 65 -37.70 -27.72 18.18
N PHE A 66 -37.43 -26.57 17.56
CA PHE A 66 -37.44 -26.36 16.11
C PHE A 66 -36.14 -25.68 15.65
N PRO A 67 -35.01 -26.40 15.67
CA PRO A 67 -33.71 -25.82 15.34
C PRO A 67 -33.67 -25.36 13.88
N GLY A 68 -33.18 -24.13 13.66
CA GLY A 68 -33.00 -23.55 12.32
C GLY A 68 -34.26 -22.99 11.67
N THR A 69 -35.44 -23.10 12.30
CA THR A 69 -36.69 -22.51 11.78
C THR A 69 -36.77 -21.03 12.15
N ASN A 70 -37.13 -20.14 11.23
CA ASN A 70 -37.26 -18.72 11.55
C ASN A 70 -38.51 -18.48 12.43
N VAL A 71 -38.35 -17.69 13.48
CA VAL A 71 -39.45 -17.32 14.40
C VAL A 71 -39.73 -15.84 14.21
N TYR A 72 -41.00 -15.47 14.09
CA TYR A 72 -41.46 -14.09 13.99
C TYR A 72 -42.50 -13.80 15.07
N GLY A 73 -42.54 -12.56 15.54
CA GLY A 73 -43.59 -12.11 16.45
C GLY A 73 -44.94 -11.97 15.75
N LEU A 74 -46.03 -12.18 16.47
CA LEU A 74 -47.39 -12.01 15.97
C LEU A 74 -47.65 -10.55 15.59
N TRP A 75 -47.46 -9.61 16.51
CA TRP A 75 -47.60 -8.18 16.24
C TRP A 75 -46.60 -7.71 15.19
N GLN A 76 -45.38 -8.22 15.23
CA GLN A 76 -44.37 -7.97 14.20
C GLN A 76 -44.92 -8.31 12.79
N LEU A 77 -45.54 -9.48 12.64
CA LEU A 77 -46.16 -9.92 11.39
C LEU A 77 -47.37 -9.06 11.00
N LEU A 78 -48.25 -8.76 11.96
CA LEU A 78 -49.47 -7.98 11.71
C LEU A 78 -49.15 -6.54 11.26
N PHE A 79 -48.15 -5.89 11.87
CA PHE A 79 -47.69 -4.56 11.44
C PHE A 79 -46.97 -4.58 10.10
N ALA A 80 -46.16 -5.60 9.82
CA ALA A 80 -45.49 -5.72 8.52
C ALA A 80 -46.49 -5.81 7.34
N ASN A 81 -47.70 -6.31 7.62
CA ASN A 81 -48.78 -6.46 6.65
C ASN A 81 -49.88 -5.39 6.75
N ASN A 82 -49.74 -4.37 7.62
CA ASN A 82 -50.74 -3.34 7.87
C ASN A 82 -52.14 -3.88 8.23
N LEU A 83 -52.19 -4.99 8.97
CA LEU A 83 -53.45 -5.66 9.31
C LEU A 83 -54.10 -5.15 10.61
N VAL A 84 -53.43 -4.26 11.35
CA VAL A 84 -53.94 -3.71 12.60
C VAL A 84 -54.90 -2.54 12.30
N PRO A 85 -56.22 -2.66 12.56
CA PRO A 85 -57.18 -1.59 12.35
C PRO A 85 -56.99 -0.48 13.38
N MET A 86 -56.50 0.67 12.93
CA MET A 86 -56.38 1.87 13.75
C MET A 86 -57.75 2.56 13.94
N GLY A 87 -57.84 3.47 14.91
CA GLY A 87 -59.05 4.25 15.19
C GLY A 87 -59.92 3.68 16.31
N HIS A 88 -59.47 2.63 17.00
CA HIS A 88 -60.18 1.99 18.10
C HIS A 88 -59.30 1.92 19.36
N GLU A 89 -59.90 2.04 20.54
CA GLU A 89 -59.18 1.95 21.82
C GLU A 89 -58.57 0.57 22.06
N VAL A 90 -59.31 -0.48 21.68
CA VAL A 90 -58.89 -1.87 21.82
C VAL A 90 -59.13 -2.60 20.51
N VAL A 91 -58.15 -3.37 20.08
CA VAL A 91 -58.20 -4.25 18.91
C VAL A 91 -57.82 -5.66 19.35
N VAL A 92 -58.53 -6.67 18.84
CA VAL A 92 -58.30 -8.07 19.25
C VAL A 92 -57.86 -8.94 18.08
N PHE A 93 -56.93 -9.84 18.34
CA PHE A 93 -56.57 -10.95 17.49
C PHE A 93 -57.00 -12.25 18.19
N PRO A 94 -58.08 -12.90 17.72
CA PRO A 94 -58.57 -14.13 18.33
C PRO A 94 -57.64 -15.30 18.00
N THR A 95 -57.17 -16.00 19.02
CA THR A 95 -56.43 -17.28 18.86
C THR A 95 -57.34 -18.49 19.08
N SER A 96 -58.50 -18.28 19.69
CA SER A 96 -59.56 -19.26 19.92
C SER A 96 -60.91 -18.54 20.05
N ASP A 97 -62.01 -19.28 20.17
CA ASP A 97 -63.36 -18.71 20.31
C ASP A 97 -63.52 -17.80 21.54
N ALA A 98 -62.78 -18.08 22.61
CA ALA A 98 -62.91 -17.41 23.91
C ALA A 98 -61.63 -16.67 24.34
N GLY A 99 -60.53 -16.83 23.63
CA GLY A 99 -59.22 -16.29 24.00
C GLY A 99 -58.45 -15.74 22.82
N GLY A 100 -57.47 -14.89 23.11
CA GLY A 100 -56.69 -14.22 22.10
C GLY A 100 -55.70 -13.24 22.72
N VAL A 101 -55.13 -12.41 21.86
CA VAL A 101 -54.35 -11.25 22.28
C VAL A 101 -55.09 -9.98 21.89
N TYR A 102 -54.90 -8.93 22.67
CA TYR A 102 -55.42 -7.61 22.37
C TYR A 102 -54.30 -6.59 22.37
N LEU A 103 -54.55 -5.51 21.64
CA LEU A 103 -53.74 -4.30 21.61
C LEU A 103 -54.60 -3.17 22.19
N GLN A 104 -54.05 -2.45 23.16
CA GLN A 104 -54.69 -1.31 23.81
C GLN A 104 -53.96 -0.03 23.43
N MET A 105 -54.73 0.96 22.98
CA MET A 105 -54.29 2.34 22.78
C MET A 105 -54.41 3.14 24.08
N GLU A 106 -53.63 4.22 24.19
CA GLU A 106 -53.75 5.17 25.29
C GLU A 106 -55.12 5.85 25.26
N SER A 107 -55.77 5.93 26.42
CA SER A 107 -57.13 6.48 26.51
C SER A 107 -57.10 7.99 26.32
N GLY A 108 -57.99 8.53 25.49
CA GLY A 108 -58.04 9.96 25.17
C GLY A 108 -56.94 10.45 24.20
N ALA A 109 -56.10 9.56 23.68
CA ALA A 109 -55.14 9.87 22.61
C ALA A 109 -55.79 9.76 21.21
N ASP A 110 -55.06 10.15 20.16
CA ASP A 110 -55.48 9.90 18.78
C ASP A 110 -55.25 8.43 18.42
N TRP A 111 -56.32 7.63 18.38
CA TRP A 111 -56.26 6.21 18.07
C TRP A 111 -55.91 5.89 16.61
N ASN A 112 -55.84 6.90 15.74
CA ASN A 112 -55.31 6.73 14.37
C ASN A 112 -53.78 6.76 14.33
N ASN A 113 -53.14 7.21 15.41
CA ASN A 113 -51.70 7.32 15.50
C ASN A 113 -51.09 6.05 16.13
N PRO A 114 -50.20 5.31 15.43
CA PRO A 114 -49.50 4.15 16.01
C PRO A 114 -48.67 4.48 17.25
N ALA A 115 -48.25 5.73 17.45
CA ALA A 115 -47.57 6.14 18.67
C ALA A 115 -48.48 6.12 19.92
N SER A 116 -49.80 6.07 19.72
CA SER A 116 -50.78 5.94 20.80
C SER A 116 -50.93 4.50 21.31
N ILE A 117 -50.25 3.52 20.70
CA ILE A 117 -50.26 2.15 21.20
C ILE A 117 -49.60 2.14 22.59
N LYS A 118 -50.34 1.66 23.59
CA LYS A 118 -49.87 1.58 24.97
C LYS A 118 -49.22 0.23 25.26
N ARG A 119 -49.98 -0.84 25.03
CA ARG A 119 -49.61 -2.21 25.41
C ARG A 119 -50.36 -3.28 24.63
N SER A 120 -49.90 -4.52 24.76
CA SER A 120 -50.60 -5.70 24.28
C SER A 120 -50.58 -6.80 25.35
N PHE A 121 -51.68 -7.53 25.50
CA PHE A 121 -51.80 -8.62 26.46
C PHE A 121 -52.73 -9.71 25.96
N GLU A 122 -52.71 -10.85 26.66
CA GLU A 122 -53.64 -11.95 26.44
C GLU A 122 -54.97 -11.67 27.15
N TYR A 123 -56.05 -12.22 26.58
CA TYR A 123 -57.35 -12.32 27.22
C TYR A 123 -57.85 -13.75 27.11
N THR A 124 -58.63 -14.16 28.10
CA THR A 124 -59.25 -15.49 28.19
C THR A 124 -60.69 -15.34 28.65
N ASP A 125 -61.58 -16.18 28.12
CA ASP A 125 -63.03 -16.12 28.33
C ASP A 125 -63.64 -14.74 28.07
N ASN A 126 -63.16 -14.05 27.01
CA ASN A 126 -63.51 -12.67 26.67
C ASN A 126 -63.32 -11.66 27.83
N TYR A 127 -62.37 -11.96 28.73
CA TYR A 127 -62.08 -11.16 29.91
C TYR A 127 -60.59 -10.84 29.99
N SER A 128 -60.28 -9.60 30.41
CA SER A 128 -58.95 -9.19 30.83
C SER A 128 -59.06 -8.32 32.08
N ALA A 129 -58.26 -8.62 33.10
CA ALA A 129 -58.25 -7.85 34.35
C ALA A 129 -57.83 -6.38 34.14
N ASP A 130 -57.08 -6.15 33.06
CA ASP A 130 -56.53 -4.87 32.65
C ASP A 130 -57.52 -3.95 31.90
N LEU A 131 -58.61 -4.52 31.40
CA LEU A 131 -59.64 -3.84 30.61
C LEU A 131 -61.00 -3.91 31.34
N TYR A 132 -61.01 -3.46 32.60
CA TYR A 132 -62.22 -3.53 33.42
C TYR A 132 -63.40 -2.76 32.79
N GLY A 133 -64.48 -3.48 32.50
CA GLY A 133 -65.71 -2.92 31.94
C GLY A 133 -65.71 -2.74 30.41
N TYR A 134 -64.66 -3.17 29.71
CA TYR A 134 -64.63 -3.18 28.24
C TYR A 134 -65.16 -4.52 27.71
N ASP A 135 -66.04 -4.48 26.71
CA ASP A 135 -66.53 -5.70 26.05
C ASP A 135 -65.61 -6.10 24.89
N LEU A 136 -64.70 -7.05 25.16
CA LEU A 136 -63.76 -7.59 24.18
C LEU A 136 -64.46 -8.31 23.01
N ALA A 137 -65.68 -8.82 23.19
CA ALA A 137 -66.41 -9.46 22.10
C ALA A 137 -66.87 -8.45 21.03
N SER A 138 -67.08 -7.19 21.43
CA SER A 138 -67.46 -6.09 20.56
C SER A 138 -66.27 -5.39 19.87
N ALA A 139 -65.04 -5.70 20.30
CA ALA A 139 -63.83 -5.10 19.75
C ALA A 139 -63.62 -5.48 18.27
N PRO A 140 -63.04 -4.59 17.46
CA PRO A 140 -62.63 -4.92 16.09
C PRO A 140 -61.65 -6.09 16.09
N LYS A 141 -61.99 -7.12 15.31
CA LYS A 141 -61.20 -8.34 15.17
C LYS A 141 -60.27 -8.23 13.97
N ILE A 142 -59.00 -8.57 14.17
CA ILE A 142 -58.03 -8.71 13.10
C ILE A 142 -58.30 -10.04 12.40
N LEU A 143 -58.55 -9.98 11.09
CA LEU A 143 -58.70 -11.14 10.23
C LEU A 143 -57.44 -11.30 9.40
N VAL A 144 -56.92 -12.53 9.35
CA VAL A 144 -55.66 -12.84 8.66
C VAL A 144 -55.89 -13.90 7.60
N GLU A 145 -55.45 -13.60 6.39
CA GLU A 145 -55.44 -14.56 5.29
C GLU A 145 -54.00 -15.01 5.01
N LEU A 146 -53.69 -16.27 5.34
CA LEU A 146 -52.34 -16.84 5.21
C LEU A 146 -51.72 -16.71 3.82
N ALA A 147 -52.54 -16.71 2.77
CA ALA A 147 -52.08 -16.62 1.38
C ALA A 147 -51.55 -15.22 1.00
N GLU A 148 -51.93 -14.17 1.73
CA GLU A 148 -51.57 -12.78 1.44
C GLU A 148 -50.48 -12.25 2.37
N LEU A 149 -50.09 -13.03 3.38
CA LEU A 149 -49.09 -12.64 4.36
C LEU A 149 -47.69 -12.59 3.76
N LYS A 150 -46.98 -11.52 4.09
CA LYS A 150 -45.55 -11.33 3.83
C LYS A 150 -44.78 -11.42 5.13
N LEU A 151 -43.62 -12.05 5.07
CA LEU A 151 -42.71 -12.16 6.21
C LEU A 151 -42.05 -10.80 6.53
N PRO A 152 -41.89 -10.45 7.82
CA PRO A 152 -41.09 -9.31 8.24
C PRO A 152 -39.64 -9.42 7.78
N ALA A 153 -38.94 -8.28 7.65
CA ALA A 153 -37.57 -8.23 7.14
C ALA A 153 -36.52 -8.94 8.02
N SER A 154 -36.80 -9.07 9.32
CA SER A 154 -35.91 -9.73 10.27
C SER A 154 -36.68 -10.63 11.22
N PRO A 155 -36.26 -11.89 11.41
CA PRO A 155 -36.86 -12.76 12.41
C PRO A 155 -36.50 -12.30 13.83
N ALA A 156 -37.22 -12.85 14.80
CA ALA A 156 -36.93 -12.68 16.22
C ALA A 156 -35.61 -13.37 16.57
N PHE A 157 -34.72 -12.61 17.21
CA PHE A 157 -33.44 -13.09 17.71
C PHE A 157 -33.34 -12.89 19.22
N THR A 158 -32.72 -13.84 19.91
CA THR A 158 -32.35 -13.71 21.32
C THR A 158 -31.22 -12.68 21.50
N ARG A 159 -30.97 -12.20 22.72
CA ARG A 159 -29.86 -11.28 22.98
C ARG A 159 -28.52 -11.94 22.67
N VAL A 160 -28.40 -13.23 22.96
CA VAL A 160 -27.20 -14.03 22.68
C VAL A 160 -26.96 -14.13 21.17
N GLU A 161 -27.99 -14.38 20.37
CA GLU A 161 -27.91 -14.41 18.90
C GLU A 161 -27.57 -13.04 18.31
N LEU A 162 -28.19 -11.97 18.80
CA LEU A 162 -27.88 -10.61 18.38
C LEU A 162 -26.43 -10.23 18.71
N PHE A 163 -25.95 -10.64 19.88
CA PHE A 163 -24.58 -10.39 20.30
C PHE A 163 -23.57 -11.18 19.46
N SER A 164 -23.82 -12.47 19.22
CA SER A 164 -22.95 -13.30 18.38
C SER A 164 -22.91 -12.79 16.94
N LYS A 165 -24.04 -12.36 16.39
CA LYS A 165 -24.12 -11.73 15.07
C LYS A 165 -23.30 -10.44 15.02
N LYS A 166 -23.44 -9.55 16.01
CA LYS A 166 -22.63 -8.33 16.11
C LYS A 166 -21.14 -8.62 16.22
N GLN A 167 -20.74 -9.62 17.01
CA GLN A 167 -19.33 -10.03 17.11
C GLN A 167 -18.81 -10.57 15.77
N HIS A 168 -19.60 -11.38 15.07
CA HIS A 168 -19.22 -11.91 13.76
C HIS A 168 -19.07 -10.79 12.72
N GLU A 169 -19.96 -9.79 12.73
CA GLU A 169 -19.84 -8.62 11.87
C GLU A 169 -18.62 -7.76 12.22
N GLN A 170 -18.33 -7.56 13.50
CA GLN A 170 -17.16 -6.81 13.95
C GLN A 170 -15.85 -7.51 13.57
N THR A 171 -15.75 -8.82 13.80
CA THR A 171 -14.55 -9.59 13.42
C THR A 171 -14.33 -9.55 11.90
N LYS A 172 -15.39 -9.69 11.10
CA LYS A 172 -15.32 -9.53 9.63
C LYS A 172 -14.78 -8.16 9.21
N ARG A 173 -15.23 -7.07 9.86
CA ARG A 173 -14.72 -5.70 9.60
C ARG A 173 -13.23 -5.57 9.96
N TRP A 174 -12.80 -6.17 11.06
CA TRP A 174 -11.39 -6.18 11.45
C TRP A 174 -10.51 -6.99 10.49
N TYR A 175 -10.98 -8.14 10.02
CA TYR A 175 -10.27 -8.91 9.00
C TYR A 175 -10.13 -8.14 7.68
N LEU A 176 -11.18 -7.45 7.25
CA LEU A 176 -11.14 -6.60 6.06
C LEU A 176 -10.15 -5.43 6.21
N THR A 177 -10.15 -4.78 7.37
CA THR A 177 -9.21 -3.69 7.66
C THR A 177 -7.77 -4.20 7.70
N GLY A 178 -7.55 -5.35 8.36
CA GLY A 178 -6.24 -6.00 8.42
C GLY A 178 -5.70 -6.40 7.05
N SER A 179 -6.55 -6.92 6.14
CA SER A 179 -6.12 -7.29 4.80
C SER A 179 -5.70 -6.08 3.97
N ILE A 180 -6.44 -4.96 4.05
CA ILE A 180 -6.08 -3.70 3.39
C ILE A 180 -4.74 -3.18 3.90
N CYS A 181 -4.54 -3.14 5.22
CA CYS A 181 -3.27 -2.72 5.82
C CYS A 181 -2.09 -3.59 5.38
N LEU A 182 -2.29 -4.91 5.28
CA LEU A 182 -1.26 -5.85 4.83
C LEU A 182 -0.86 -5.59 3.37
N VAL A 183 -1.83 -5.34 2.47
CA VAL A 183 -1.55 -4.99 1.07
C VAL A 183 -0.74 -3.70 0.97
N ILE A 184 -1.12 -2.66 1.73
CA ILE A 184 -0.39 -1.39 1.75
C ILE A 184 1.03 -1.57 2.28
N ALA A 185 1.20 -2.31 3.37
CA ALA A 185 2.52 -2.60 3.94
C ALA A 185 3.41 -3.38 2.96
N PHE A 186 2.84 -4.36 2.25
CA PHE A 186 3.56 -5.12 1.23
C PHE A 186 3.98 -4.24 0.05
N ALA A 187 3.07 -3.40 -0.45
CA ALA A 187 3.37 -2.45 -1.52
C ALA A 187 4.46 -1.44 -1.11
N ALA A 188 4.40 -0.92 0.11
CA ALA A 188 5.40 -0.01 0.64
C ALA A 188 6.77 -0.69 0.80
N ALA A 189 6.80 -1.94 1.29
CA ALA A 189 8.03 -2.71 1.39
C ALA A 189 8.66 -3.00 0.02
N ALA A 190 7.83 -3.39 -0.96
CA ALA A 190 8.28 -3.59 -2.33
C ALA A 190 8.85 -2.30 -2.95
N PHE A 191 8.15 -1.17 -2.79
CA PHE A 191 8.61 0.13 -3.28
C PHE A 191 9.91 0.58 -2.60
N ASN A 192 10.03 0.39 -1.29
CA ASN A 192 11.26 0.72 -0.57
C ASN A 192 12.44 -0.15 -1.03
N TYR A 193 12.21 -1.46 -1.26
CA TYR A 193 13.22 -2.37 -1.76
C TYR A 193 13.70 -1.99 -3.17
N THR A 194 12.76 -1.68 -4.08
CA THR A 194 13.12 -1.26 -5.45
C THR A 194 13.89 0.04 -5.45
N MET A 195 13.45 1.05 -4.68
CA MET A 195 14.18 2.32 -4.54
C MET A 195 15.58 2.12 -3.96
N HIS A 196 15.73 1.28 -2.93
CA HIS A 196 17.03 0.98 -2.34
C HIS A 196 17.97 0.30 -3.34
N SER A 197 17.44 -0.65 -4.13
CA SER A 197 18.21 -1.36 -5.16
C SER A 197 18.70 -0.41 -6.26
N VAL A 198 17.80 0.44 -6.80
CA VAL A 198 18.15 1.45 -7.81
C VAL A 198 19.17 2.44 -7.27
N TYR A 199 18.99 2.91 -6.04
CA TYR A 199 19.94 3.81 -5.39
C TYR A 199 21.35 3.19 -5.30
N ARG A 200 21.45 1.93 -4.87
CA ARG A 200 22.74 1.23 -4.79
C ARG A 200 23.40 1.06 -6.16
N MET A 201 22.62 0.75 -7.19
CA MET A 201 23.12 0.65 -8.57
C MET A 201 23.68 2.00 -9.05
N ASN A 202 22.93 3.08 -8.89
CA ASN A 202 23.36 4.42 -9.29
C ASN A 202 24.59 4.90 -8.50
N MET A 203 24.66 4.58 -7.21
CA MET A 203 25.84 4.89 -6.40
C MET A 203 27.08 4.11 -6.86
N ALA A 204 26.94 2.85 -7.24
CA ALA A 204 28.04 2.06 -7.79
C ALA A 204 28.54 2.65 -9.12
N GLU A 205 27.63 3.05 -10.03
CA GLU A 205 28.03 3.70 -11.28
C GLU A 205 28.73 5.04 -11.03
N TYR A 206 28.21 5.83 -10.08
CA TYR A 206 28.81 7.11 -9.69
C TYR A 206 30.22 6.92 -9.13
N THR A 207 30.43 5.94 -8.24
CA THR A 207 31.77 5.69 -7.68
C THR A 207 32.76 5.22 -8.75
N THR A 208 32.33 4.37 -9.71
CA THR A 208 33.16 3.97 -10.84
C THR A 208 33.53 5.15 -11.74
N LYS A 209 32.57 6.01 -12.10
CA LYS A 209 32.84 7.23 -12.90
C LYS A 209 33.78 8.19 -12.18
N LYS A 210 33.60 8.36 -10.86
CA LYS A 210 34.49 9.17 -10.04
C LYS A 210 35.92 8.62 -10.02
N GLN A 211 36.09 7.30 -9.88
CA GLN A 211 37.40 6.65 -9.95
C GLN A 211 38.06 6.81 -11.32
N LEU A 212 37.30 6.65 -12.41
CA LEU A 212 37.81 6.90 -13.76
C LEU A 212 38.27 8.35 -13.96
N GLY A 213 37.53 9.32 -13.40
CA GLY A 213 37.94 10.73 -13.42
C GLY A 213 39.30 10.95 -12.75
N VAL A 214 39.50 10.36 -11.56
CA VAL A 214 40.77 10.44 -10.84
C VAL A 214 41.91 9.78 -11.61
N ASP A 215 41.68 8.61 -12.21
CA ASP A 215 42.70 7.92 -13.02
C ASP A 215 43.09 8.74 -14.27
N LEU A 216 42.11 9.32 -14.96
CA LEU A 216 42.36 10.18 -16.13
C LEU A 216 43.14 11.44 -15.74
N GLU A 217 42.83 12.06 -14.61
CA GLU A 217 43.56 13.22 -14.10
C GLU A 217 45.01 12.86 -13.75
N ALA A 218 45.25 11.70 -13.12
CA ALA A 218 46.58 11.19 -12.84
C ALA A 218 47.39 10.93 -14.13
N ARG A 219 46.76 10.33 -15.15
CA ARG A 219 47.38 10.12 -16.46
C ARG A 219 47.70 11.43 -17.17
N ALA A 220 46.78 12.39 -17.15
CA ALA A 220 47.01 13.71 -17.74
C ALA A 220 48.18 14.44 -17.06
N ALA A 221 48.26 14.37 -15.72
CA ALA A 221 49.39 14.91 -14.97
C ALA A 221 50.72 14.22 -15.31
N GLY A 222 50.71 12.90 -15.54
CA GLY A 222 51.88 12.15 -16.02
C GLY A 222 52.36 12.64 -17.39
N LEU A 223 51.45 12.76 -18.36
CA LEU A 223 51.77 13.26 -19.70
C LEU A 223 52.29 14.70 -19.70
N LEU A 224 51.77 15.56 -18.81
CA LEU A 224 52.28 16.92 -18.65
C LEU A 224 53.72 16.95 -18.12
N LYS A 225 54.11 16.00 -17.25
CA LYS A 225 55.49 15.88 -16.76
C LYS A 225 56.46 15.36 -17.83
N GLU A 226 56.01 14.49 -18.71
CA GLU A 226 56.82 13.92 -19.79
C GLU A 226 56.96 14.84 -21.01
N ARG A 227 56.21 15.95 -21.05
CA ARG A 227 56.34 16.95 -22.12
C ARG A 227 57.71 17.63 -22.03
N LEU A 228 58.57 17.34 -23.01
CA LEU A 228 59.90 17.95 -23.15
C LEU A 228 59.79 19.49 -23.12
N PRO A 229 60.43 20.18 -22.15
CA PRO A 229 60.24 21.62 -21.93
C PRO A 229 60.93 22.51 -22.98
N ARG A 230 61.84 21.98 -23.81
CA ARG A 230 62.52 22.74 -24.86
C ARG A 230 62.86 21.84 -26.05
N ARG A 231 62.65 22.36 -27.27
CA ARG A 231 63.20 21.76 -28.49
C ARG A 231 64.72 21.92 -28.43
N PRO A 232 65.52 20.85 -28.59
CA PRO A 232 66.97 20.99 -28.63
C PRO A 232 67.37 21.89 -29.81
N ASP A 233 68.13 22.94 -29.52
CA ASP A 233 68.66 23.89 -30.51
C ASP A 233 70.13 23.53 -30.80
N ASN A 234 70.33 22.77 -31.87
CA ASN A 234 71.65 22.32 -32.31
C ASN A 234 72.30 23.27 -33.34
N GLY A 235 71.76 24.49 -33.52
CA GLY A 235 72.22 25.43 -34.55
C GLY A 235 73.73 25.73 -34.50
N ALA A 236 74.26 25.98 -33.30
CA ALA A 236 75.68 26.30 -33.12
C ALA A 236 76.63 25.14 -33.49
N VAL A 237 76.20 23.88 -33.30
CA VAL A 237 77.00 22.70 -33.68
C VAL A 237 76.99 22.55 -35.20
N ILE A 238 75.84 22.77 -35.84
CA ILE A 238 75.70 22.73 -37.30
C ILE A 238 76.58 23.80 -37.94
N ASP A 239 76.55 25.05 -37.44
CA ASP A 239 77.37 26.15 -37.96
C ASP A 239 78.88 25.84 -37.88
N ARG A 240 79.33 25.17 -36.81
CA ARG A 240 80.74 24.73 -36.67
C ARG A 240 81.10 23.66 -37.68
N ILE A 241 80.22 22.68 -37.91
CA ILE A 241 80.43 21.64 -38.92
C ILE A 241 80.48 22.25 -40.32
N ASP A 242 79.59 23.19 -40.63
CA ASP A 242 79.59 23.91 -41.91
C ASP A 242 80.88 24.72 -42.11
N THR A 243 81.39 25.35 -41.05
CA THR A 243 82.67 26.07 -41.10
C THR A 243 83.84 25.11 -41.36
N VAL A 244 83.87 23.92 -40.74
CA VAL A 244 84.88 22.89 -41.01
C VAL A 244 84.82 22.43 -42.47
N LEU A 245 83.62 22.17 -42.99
CA LEU A 245 83.39 21.78 -44.39
C LEU A 245 83.85 22.87 -45.38
N ALA A 246 83.73 24.15 -45.01
CA ALA A 246 84.19 25.26 -45.84
C ALA A 246 85.72 25.31 -45.97
N PHE A 247 86.47 24.86 -44.95
CA PHE A 247 87.93 24.81 -44.98
C PHE A 247 88.48 23.58 -45.72
N ASP A 248 87.82 22.43 -45.59
CA ASP A 248 88.14 21.23 -46.35
C ASP A 248 86.88 20.52 -46.81
N SER A 249 86.57 20.65 -48.11
CA SER A 249 85.39 20.01 -48.71
C SER A 249 85.55 18.49 -48.88
N LYS A 250 86.70 17.92 -48.49
CA LYS A 250 87.02 16.49 -48.59
C LYS A 250 87.16 15.79 -47.23
N ILE A 251 86.62 16.38 -46.16
CA ILE A 251 86.59 15.71 -44.86
C ILE A 251 85.79 14.39 -44.94
N SER A 252 86.20 13.42 -44.13
CA SER A 252 85.54 12.11 -44.01
C SER A 252 85.25 11.79 -42.54
N THR A 253 84.29 10.92 -42.28
CA THR A 253 84.04 10.42 -40.92
C THR A 253 84.93 9.20 -40.64
N PRO A 254 85.52 9.08 -39.43
CA PRO A 254 86.30 7.90 -39.07
C PRO A 254 85.46 6.62 -39.21
N THR A 255 86.00 5.59 -39.86
CA THR A 255 85.36 4.26 -40.00
C THR A 255 85.74 3.29 -38.88
N VAL A 256 86.52 3.74 -37.89
CA VAL A 256 87.02 2.89 -36.79
C VAL A 256 85.99 2.79 -35.66
N SER A 257 85.79 1.59 -35.12
CA SER A 257 84.94 1.31 -33.96
C SER A 257 85.34 2.15 -32.75
N GLY A 258 84.44 3.03 -32.29
CA GLY A 258 84.67 3.94 -31.15
C GLY A 258 84.30 5.40 -31.42
N HIS A 259 84.18 5.80 -32.69
CA HIS A 259 83.73 7.14 -33.09
C HIS A 259 82.35 7.05 -33.76
N THR A 260 81.29 7.41 -33.04
CA THR A 260 79.93 7.49 -33.59
C THR A 260 79.42 8.92 -33.55
N ASN A 261 79.12 9.48 -34.72
CA ASN A 261 78.52 10.80 -34.83
C ASN A 261 77.03 10.70 -34.48
N GLY A 262 76.68 11.02 -33.23
CA GLY A 262 75.30 11.06 -32.73
C GLY A 262 74.77 12.49 -32.55
N PHE A 263 73.46 12.68 -32.49
CA PHE A 263 72.82 14.00 -32.37
C PHE A 263 73.07 14.73 -31.04
N THR A 264 73.55 14.02 -30.02
CA THR A 264 73.79 14.52 -28.65
C THR A 264 75.25 14.36 -28.22
N GLY A 265 76.13 13.91 -29.12
CA GLY A 265 77.53 13.60 -28.82
C GLY A 265 78.50 14.48 -29.60
N SER A 266 79.80 14.33 -29.34
CA SER A 266 80.82 14.97 -30.15
C SER A 266 80.83 14.42 -31.57
N HIS A 267 81.05 15.29 -32.55
CA HIS A 267 81.16 14.90 -33.95
C HIS A 267 82.63 14.83 -34.35
N THR A 268 83.06 13.67 -34.84
CA THR A 268 84.45 13.43 -35.23
C THR A 268 84.58 13.38 -36.75
N PHE A 269 85.57 14.09 -37.30
CA PHE A 269 85.89 14.15 -38.73
C PHE A 269 87.40 14.00 -38.96
N ILE A 270 87.80 13.57 -40.15
CA ILE A 270 89.20 13.45 -40.58
C ILE A 270 89.40 14.31 -41.83
N THR A 271 90.37 15.22 -41.80
CA THR A 271 90.77 16.03 -42.97
C THR A 271 91.61 15.22 -43.96
N ARG A 272 91.76 15.72 -45.19
CA ARG A 272 92.58 15.05 -46.22
C ARG A 272 94.06 14.91 -45.82
N ASP A 273 94.75 13.96 -46.42
CA ASP A 273 96.20 13.76 -46.23
C ASP A 273 96.99 15.03 -46.58
N ASN A 274 98.02 15.33 -45.78
CA ASN A 274 98.86 16.53 -45.87
C ASN A 274 98.07 17.85 -45.78
N PHE A 275 97.03 17.92 -44.92
CA PHE A 275 96.29 19.16 -44.73
C PHE A 275 97.19 20.24 -44.08
N PRO A 276 97.32 21.43 -44.69
CA PRO A 276 98.40 22.37 -44.35
C PRO A 276 98.14 23.24 -43.11
N ALA A 277 97.01 23.06 -42.40
CA ALA A 277 96.63 23.95 -41.30
C ALA A 277 95.91 23.22 -40.16
N ASP A 278 96.28 23.53 -38.93
CA ASP A 278 95.53 23.11 -37.76
C ASP A 278 94.26 23.96 -37.59
N LEU A 279 93.09 23.33 -37.75
CA LEU A 279 91.79 23.99 -37.67
C LEU A 279 91.34 24.31 -36.23
N SER A 280 91.95 23.70 -35.20
CA SER A 280 91.63 24.00 -33.81
C SER A 280 92.01 25.43 -33.41
N SER A 281 93.05 25.97 -34.04
CA SER A 281 93.47 27.37 -33.87
C SER A 281 92.57 28.39 -34.59
N LYS A 282 91.70 27.91 -35.49
CA LYS A 282 90.88 28.76 -36.39
C LYS A 282 89.39 28.69 -36.11
N ILE A 283 88.90 27.58 -35.55
CA ILE A 283 87.48 27.35 -35.26
C ILE A 283 87.32 27.06 -33.76
N PRO A 284 86.77 28.00 -32.98
CA PRO A 284 86.49 27.78 -31.57
C PRO A 284 85.58 26.57 -31.34
N GLY A 285 85.92 25.70 -30.38
CA GLY A 285 85.13 24.51 -30.05
C GLY A 285 85.45 23.27 -30.91
N VAL A 286 86.48 23.34 -31.76
CA VAL A 286 87.03 22.19 -32.49
C VAL A 286 88.40 21.85 -31.94
N THR A 287 88.60 20.60 -31.53
CA THR A 287 89.94 20.07 -31.18
C THR A 287 90.49 19.26 -32.35
N ALA A 288 91.79 19.37 -32.62
CA ALA A 288 92.43 18.69 -33.74
C ALA A 288 93.62 17.86 -33.23
N GLU A 289 93.66 16.58 -33.60
CA GLU A 289 94.78 15.69 -33.31
C GLU A 289 95.43 15.22 -34.63
N LEU A 290 96.75 15.35 -34.76
CA LEU A 290 97.46 14.98 -35.98
C LEU A 290 97.52 13.45 -36.11
N THR A 291 97.02 12.92 -37.22
CA THR A 291 97.04 11.49 -37.53
C THR A 291 98.37 11.07 -38.18
N PRO A 292 98.73 9.77 -38.16
CA PRO A 292 99.95 9.27 -38.81
C PRO A 292 100.03 9.51 -40.32
N GLN A 293 98.90 9.84 -40.96
CA GLN A 293 98.77 10.12 -42.39
C GLN A 293 98.96 11.63 -42.72
N MET A 294 99.43 12.42 -41.74
CA MET A 294 99.61 13.87 -41.86
C MET A 294 98.29 14.63 -42.15
N GLY A 295 97.16 14.04 -41.73
CA GLY A 295 95.86 14.71 -41.63
C GLY A 295 95.51 15.02 -40.18
N TYR A 296 94.40 15.70 -39.95
CA TYR A 296 93.88 16.02 -38.60
C TYR A 296 92.56 15.32 -38.32
N LEU A 297 92.46 14.68 -37.16
CA LEU A 297 91.23 14.20 -36.53
C LEU A 297 90.59 15.37 -35.77
N LEU A 298 89.48 15.88 -36.28
CA LEU A 298 88.73 17.00 -35.72
C LEU A 298 87.60 16.47 -34.85
N THR A 299 87.53 16.93 -33.60
CA THR A 299 86.38 16.67 -32.71
C THR A 299 85.65 17.98 -32.46
N VAL A 300 84.42 18.06 -32.92
CA VAL A 300 83.50 19.16 -32.66
C VAL A 300 82.67 18.79 -31.44
N SER A 301 82.93 19.45 -30.31
CA SER A 301 82.15 19.24 -29.10
C SER A 301 80.91 20.14 -29.11
N PRO A 302 79.74 19.65 -28.66
CA PRO A 302 78.64 20.54 -28.28
C PRO A 302 79.14 21.45 -27.15
N ASP A 303 78.82 22.74 -27.19
CA ASP A 303 79.30 23.70 -26.18
C ASP A 303 79.03 23.21 -24.76
N GLU A 304 80.08 23.17 -23.93
CA GLU A 304 79.97 23.06 -22.47
C GLU A 304 79.36 24.37 -21.94
N GLY A 305 78.04 24.51 -22.04
CA GLY A 305 77.47 25.83 -21.82
C GLY A 305 75.97 25.95 -21.64
N VAL A 306 75.23 24.88 -21.37
CA VAL A 306 73.91 24.99 -20.69
C VAL A 306 73.68 23.73 -19.85
N PRO A 307 73.58 23.82 -18.51
CA PRO A 307 73.23 22.67 -17.68
C PRO A 307 71.81 22.18 -18.05
N HIS A 308 71.69 20.87 -18.27
CA HIS A 308 70.42 20.16 -18.41
C HIS A 308 69.65 20.10 -17.08
#